data_AF-A0A2D5W5K1-F1
#
_entry.id   AF-A0A2D5W5K1-F1
#
_cell.length_a   1.000
_cell.length_b   1.000
_cell.length_c   1.000
_cell.angle_alpha   90.00
_cell.angle_beta   90.00
_cell.angle_gamma   90.00
#
_symmetry.space_group_name_H-M   'P 1'
#
loop_
_entity.id
_entity.type
_entity.pdbx_description
1 polymer ?
#
loop_
_entity_poly.entity_id
_entity_poly.type
_entity_poly.pdbx_seq_one_letter_code
_entity_poly.pdbx_strand_id
1 'polypeptide(L)'
;MSPRRALCWLALFTLWYLAPGLPGSAAQAELPLIRRLCGPLAGLAASAQWVRTDLALEAGREDLAWTRAELALALDPTATDGWYYLARHLALDRSAADRCPDAAQRAHWFRLGLSVLERGEAHAGRPAELILDRGLLLAYLGSLPEGEIPWPGGAAGAWGQARQAFQRAAELGHPQAADLAQRAGDIMAELGAGAPPD
;
A
#
# COMPACT_ATOMS: atom_id res chain seq x y z
N MET A 1 15.73 7.04 -37.72
CA MET A 1 16.47 7.23 -36.45
C MET A 1 17.96 7.06 -36.73
N SER A 2 18.83 7.94 -36.23
CA SER A 2 20.28 7.76 -36.45
C SER A 2 20.81 6.60 -35.58
N PRO A 3 21.79 5.81 -36.07
CA PRO A 3 22.33 4.67 -35.33
C PRO A 3 22.91 5.06 -33.95
N ARG A 4 23.41 6.30 -33.82
CA ARG A 4 23.86 6.87 -32.54
C ARG A 4 22.72 7.05 -31.52
N ARG A 5 21.51 7.41 -31.99
CA ARG A 5 20.33 7.50 -31.11
C ARG A 5 19.85 6.12 -30.68
N ALA A 6 19.88 5.13 -31.57
CA ALA A 6 19.51 3.76 -31.24
C ALA A 6 20.46 3.16 -30.17
N LEU A 7 21.77 3.41 -30.28
CA LEU A 7 22.74 2.95 -29.29
C LEU A 7 22.56 3.62 -27.91
N CYS A 8 22.28 4.92 -27.87
CA CYS A 8 21.98 5.61 -26.61
C CYS A 8 20.72 5.07 -25.94
N TRP A 9 19.66 4.80 -26.71
CA TRP A 9 18.44 4.18 -26.18
C TRP A 9 18.69 2.77 -25.67
N LEU A 10 19.47 1.96 -26.40
CA LEU A 10 19.83 0.61 -25.98
C LEU A 10 20.63 0.64 -24.68
N ALA A 11 21.62 1.53 -24.58
CA ALA A 11 22.47 1.72 -23.41
C ALA A 11 21.69 2.22 -22.18
N LEU A 12 20.78 3.18 -22.36
CA LEU A 12 19.88 3.64 -21.30
C LEU A 12 18.92 2.54 -20.85
N PHE A 13 18.43 1.73 -21.78
CA PHE A 13 17.56 0.59 -21.47
C PHE A 13 18.33 -0.52 -20.74
N THR A 14 19.60 -0.78 -21.11
CA THR A 14 20.45 -1.75 -20.40
C THR A 14 20.86 -1.23 -19.03
N LEU A 15 21.22 0.05 -18.89
CA LEU A 15 21.48 0.65 -17.59
C LEU A 15 20.23 0.63 -16.70
N TRP A 16 19.05 0.90 -17.25
CA TRP A 16 17.79 0.80 -16.53
C TRP A 16 17.44 -0.65 -16.15
N TYR A 17 17.74 -1.62 -17.02
CA TYR A 17 17.52 -3.04 -16.77
C TYR A 17 18.50 -3.62 -15.74
N LEU A 18 19.73 -3.11 -15.69
CA LEU A 18 20.82 -3.61 -14.84
C LEU A 18 21.03 -2.79 -13.57
N ALA A 19 20.39 -1.63 -13.41
CA ALA A 19 20.52 -0.81 -12.20
C ALA A 19 20.05 -1.62 -10.98
N PRO A 20 20.96 -2.00 -10.07
CA PRO A 20 20.57 -2.59 -8.81
C PRO A 20 19.85 -1.50 -8.03
N GLY A 21 18.63 -1.81 -7.56
CA GLY A 21 17.87 -0.90 -6.71
C GLY A 21 18.73 -0.48 -5.52
N LEU A 22 19.13 0.80 -5.49
CA LEU A 22 19.88 1.36 -4.38
C LEU A 22 19.00 1.33 -3.12
N PRO A 23 19.44 0.67 -2.03
CA PRO A 23 18.68 0.68 -0.79
C PRO A 23 18.89 2.02 -0.08
N GLY A 24 17.80 2.59 0.42
CA GLY A 24 17.81 3.70 1.37
C GLY A 24 17.23 5.01 0.84
N SER A 25 16.05 5.38 1.37
CA SER A 25 15.59 6.73 1.72
C SER A 25 15.72 7.93 0.76
N ALA A 26 16.30 7.78 -0.43
CA ALA A 26 16.58 8.84 -1.39
C ALA A 26 15.61 8.85 -2.60
N ALA A 27 14.66 7.91 -2.66
CA ALA A 27 13.71 7.81 -3.75
C ALA A 27 12.75 9.01 -3.85
N GLN A 28 12.73 9.93 -2.88
CA GLN A 28 11.88 11.14 -2.93
C GLN A 28 12.41 12.26 -3.84
N ALA A 29 13.72 12.32 -4.14
CA ALA A 29 14.33 13.46 -4.82
C ALA A 29 14.52 13.29 -6.35
N GLU A 30 14.53 12.06 -6.89
CA GLU A 30 14.85 11.79 -8.31
C GLU A 30 13.64 11.58 -9.24
N LEU A 31 12.42 11.66 -8.70
CA LEU A 31 11.16 11.27 -9.34
C LEU A 31 10.71 12.12 -10.55
N PRO A 32 10.94 13.45 -10.63
CA PRO A 32 10.45 14.26 -11.75
C PRO A 32 11.13 13.92 -13.08
N LEU A 33 12.39 13.46 -13.02
CA LEU A 33 13.21 13.20 -14.20
C LEU A 33 12.80 11.89 -14.88
N ILE A 34 12.60 10.82 -14.09
CA ILE A 34 12.20 9.51 -14.60
C ILE A 34 10.81 9.60 -15.25
N ARG A 35 9.86 10.31 -14.63
CA ARG A 35 8.52 10.53 -15.21
C ARG A 35 8.58 11.31 -16.53
N ARG A 36 9.42 12.35 -16.60
CA ARG A 36 9.66 13.11 -17.84
C ARG A 36 10.29 12.27 -18.95
N LEU A 37 11.16 11.32 -18.59
CA LEU A 37 11.86 10.45 -19.55
C LEU A 37 10.98 9.31 -20.06
N CYS A 38 10.12 8.73 -19.21
CA CYS A 38 9.24 7.64 -19.60
C CYS A 38 7.97 8.11 -20.34
N GLY A 39 7.50 9.35 -20.10
CA GLY A 39 6.41 9.98 -20.86
C GLY A 39 5.19 9.06 -21.05
N PRO A 40 4.66 8.88 -22.28
CA PRO A 40 3.46 8.06 -22.55
C PRO A 40 3.64 6.56 -22.27
N LEU A 41 4.86 6.09 -22.01
CA LEU A 41 5.15 4.68 -21.71
C LEU A 41 5.28 4.41 -20.20
N ALA A 42 5.08 5.42 -19.35
CA ALA A 42 5.24 5.28 -17.90
C ALA A 42 4.36 4.17 -17.31
N GLY A 43 3.09 4.06 -17.74
CA GLY A 43 2.20 2.97 -17.33
C GLY A 43 2.71 1.58 -17.74
N LEU A 44 3.26 1.43 -18.95
CA LEU A 44 3.85 0.15 -19.38
C LEU A 44 5.12 -0.19 -18.60
N ALA A 45 5.96 0.81 -18.31
CA ALA A 45 7.14 0.63 -17.48
C ALA A 45 6.75 0.23 -16.04
N ALA A 46 5.69 0.83 -15.49
CA ALA A 46 5.13 0.46 -14.19
C ALA A 46 4.61 -0.98 -14.19
N SER A 47 3.82 -1.39 -15.20
CA SER A 47 3.36 -2.78 -15.34
C SER A 47 4.51 -3.78 -15.42
N ALA A 48 5.58 -3.45 -16.15
CA ALA A 48 6.76 -4.30 -16.21
C ALA A 48 7.46 -4.43 -14.84
N GLN A 49 7.44 -3.38 -14.01
CA GLN A 49 7.96 -3.46 -12.65
C GLN A 49 7.07 -4.31 -11.74
N TRP A 50 5.74 -4.25 -11.88
CA TRP A 50 4.84 -5.16 -11.14
C TRP A 50 5.09 -6.62 -11.45
N VAL A 51 5.25 -6.99 -12.73
CA VAL A 51 5.64 -8.36 -13.12
C VAL A 51 6.98 -8.76 -12.48
N ARG A 52 7.94 -7.83 -12.41
CA ARG A 52 9.23 -8.09 -11.77
C ARG A 52 9.14 -8.16 -10.25
N THR A 53 8.19 -7.48 -9.63
CA THR A 53 7.87 -7.60 -8.21
C THR A 53 7.39 -9.02 -7.92
N ASP A 54 6.41 -9.52 -8.69
CA ASP A 54 5.89 -10.87 -8.53
C ASP A 54 6.99 -11.93 -8.68
N LEU A 55 7.82 -11.83 -9.74
CA LEU A 55 8.97 -12.72 -9.93
C LEU A 55 10.02 -12.64 -8.81
N ALA A 56 10.15 -11.50 -8.13
CA ALA A 56 11.05 -11.37 -6.99
C ALA A 56 10.45 -12.02 -5.74
N LEU A 57 9.13 -11.89 -5.52
CA LEU A 57 8.41 -12.56 -4.44
C LEU A 57 8.45 -14.08 -4.61
N GLU A 58 8.19 -14.60 -5.80
CA GLU A 58 8.30 -16.03 -6.12
C GLU A 58 9.70 -16.59 -5.85
N ALA A 59 10.74 -15.77 -6.08
CA ALA A 59 12.13 -16.12 -5.81
C ALA A 59 12.57 -15.90 -4.35
N GLY A 60 11.65 -15.50 -3.45
CA GLY A 60 11.96 -15.19 -2.05
C GLY A 60 12.85 -13.95 -1.84
N ARG A 61 13.00 -13.10 -2.86
CA ARG A 61 13.83 -11.88 -2.82
C ARG A 61 12.97 -10.66 -2.46
N GLU A 62 12.49 -10.63 -1.22
CA GLU A 62 11.53 -9.63 -0.75
C GLU A 62 12.07 -8.19 -0.86
N ASP A 63 13.33 -7.92 -0.47
CA ASP A 63 13.96 -6.59 -0.58
C ASP A 63 13.90 -6.02 -2.00
N LEU A 64 14.15 -6.89 -2.98
CA LEU A 64 14.11 -6.53 -4.41
C LEU A 64 12.68 -6.32 -4.88
N ALA A 65 11.73 -7.14 -4.40
CA ALA A 65 10.32 -6.98 -4.71
C ALA A 65 9.80 -5.62 -4.27
N TRP A 66 10.13 -5.18 -3.05
CA TRP A 66 9.66 -3.89 -2.52
C TRP A 66 10.24 -2.71 -3.29
N THR A 67 11.53 -2.78 -3.62
CA THR A 67 12.18 -1.72 -4.41
C THR A 67 11.52 -1.60 -5.79
N ARG A 68 11.12 -2.73 -6.39
CA ARG A 68 10.40 -2.74 -7.68
C ARG A 68 8.97 -2.23 -7.57
N ALA A 69 8.27 -2.58 -6.49
CA ALA A 69 6.93 -2.07 -6.21
C ALA A 69 6.93 -0.54 -6.03
N GLU A 70 7.83 0.00 -5.21
CA GLU A 70 7.97 1.46 -5.04
C GLU A 70 8.36 2.15 -6.35
N LEU A 71 9.24 1.53 -7.16
CA LEU A 71 9.55 2.05 -8.49
C LEU A 71 8.34 2.03 -9.44
N ALA A 72 7.51 0.99 -9.39
CA ALA A 72 6.29 0.91 -10.18
C ALA A 72 5.33 2.05 -9.83
N LEU A 73 5.14 2.32 -8.52
CA LEU A 73 4.35 3.44 -8.02
C LEU A 73 4.95 4.80 -8.38
N ALA A 74 6.26 4.94 -8.37
CA ALA A 74 6.96 6.14 -8.82
C ALA A 74 6.74 6.42 -10.31
N LEU A 75 6.70 5.37 -11.14
CA LEU A 75 6.50 5.46 -12.59
C LEU A 75 5.05 5.84 -12.93
N ASP A 76 4.08 5.17 -12.31
CA ASP A 76 2.65 5.47 -12.46
C ASP A 76 1.95 5.62 -11.10
N PRO A 77 2.02 6.82 -10.50
CA PRO A 77 1.43 7.05 -9.19
C PRO A 77 -0.10 7.16 -9.25
N THR A 78 -0.70 7.22 -10.45
CA THR A 78 -2.15 7.25 -10.62
C THR A 78 -2.78 5.85 -10.60
N ALA A 79 -1.96 4.80 -10.69
CA ALA A 79 -2.38 3.41 -10.63
C ALA A 79 -2.84 3.01 -9.22
N THR A 80 -4.12 3.26 -8.94
CA THR A 80 -4.79 2.96 -7.66
C THR A 80 -4.51 1.53 -7.18
N ASP A 81 -4.66 0.54 -8.07
CA ASP A 81 -4.50 -0.88 -7.73
C ASP A 81 -3.09 -1.23 -7.27
N GLY A 82 -2.07 -0.51 -7.76
CA GLY A 82 -0.69 -0.70 -7.33
C GLY A 82 -0.47 -0.30 -5.87
N TRP A 83 -1.09 0.81 -5.44
CA TRP A 83 -1.04 1.25 -4.04
C TRP A 83 -1.74 0.25 -3.14
N TYR A 84 -2.92 -0.22 -3.54
CA TYR A 84 -3.66 -1.25 -2.82
C TYR A 84 -2.86 -2.55 -2.69
N TYR A 85 -2.28 -3.03 -3.80
CA TYR A 85 -1.48 -4.26 -3.83
C TYR A 85 -0.33 -4.20 -2.82
N LEU A 86 0.48 -3.14 -2.85
CA LEU A 86 1.63 -3.02 -1.94
C LEU A 86 1.17 -2.90 -0.48
N ALA A 87 0.13 -2.11 -0.22
CA ALA A 87 -0.43 -1.96 1.12
C ALA A 87 -0.94 -3.28 1.68
N ARG A 88 -1.72 -4.03 0.90
CA ARG A 88 -2.27 -5.33 1.28
C ARG A 88 -1.16 -6.34 1.57
N HIS A 89 -0.13 -6.40 0.73
CA HIS A 89 0.98 -7.31 0.95
C HIS A 89 1.69 -7.03 2.29
N LEU A 90 1.93 -5.77 2.61
CA LEU A 90 2.55 -5.38 3.89
C LEU A 90 1.60 -5.64 5.08
N ALA A 91 0.33 -5.27 4.97
CA ALA A 91 -0.62 -5.32 6.07
C ALA A 91 -1.32 -6.67 6.29
N LEU A 92 -1.30 -7.59 5.32
CA LEU A 92 -1.91 -8.91 5.48
C LEU A 92 -0.85 -10.00 5.43
N ASP A 93 -0.01 -10.02 4.39
CA ASP A 93 0.93 -11.12 4.21
C ASP A 93 2.14 -11.01 5.16
N ARG A 94 2.78 -9.83 5.23
CA ARG A 94 3.98 -9.63 6.07
C ARG A 94 3.67 -9.58 7.55
N SER A 95 2.46 -9.20 7.93
CA SER A 95 1.99 -9.23 9.31
C SER A 95 1.23 -10.52 9.65
N ALA A 96 1.20 -11.54 8.79
CA ALA A 96 0.55 -12.80 9.12
C ALA A 96 1.30 -13.53 10.25
N ALA A 97 0.57 -14.16 11.17
CA ALA A 97 1.13 -14.80 12.37
C ALA A 97 2.07 -15.98 12.05
N ASP A 98 1.84 -16.69 10.95
CA ASP A 98 2.67 -17.80 10.46
C ASP A 98 4.01 -17.32 9.86
N ARG A 99 4.06 -16.08 9.36
CA ARG A 99 5.27 -15.47 8.77
C ARG A 99 6.04 -14.58 9.74
N CYS A 100 5.34 -13.93 10.66
CA CYS A 100 5.89 -12.94 11.57
C CYS A 100 5.47 -13.28 13.02
N PRO A 101 6.27 -14.08 13.75
CA PRO A 101 5.91 -14.53 15.09
C PRO A 101 5.84 -13.40 16.12
N ASP A 102 6.63 -12.34 15.93
CA ASP A 102 6.65 -11.20 16.84
C ASP A 102 5.47 -10.25 16.59
N ALA A 103 4.67 -10.03 17.63
CA ALA A 103 3.48 -9.18 17.59
C ALA A 103 3.81 -7.72 17.30
N ALA A 104 4.93 -7.20 17.85
CA ALA A 104 5.34 -5.83 17.60
C ALA A 104 5.75 -5.63 16.14
N GLN A 105 6.47 -6.59 15.56
CA GLN A 105 6.82 -6.58 14.14
C GLN A 105 5.60 -6.74 13.23
N ARG A 106 4.59 -7.56 13.59
CA ARG A 106 3.30 -7.57 12.86
C ARG A 106 2.64 -6.21 12.84
N ALA A 107 2.55 -5.54 13.99
CA ALA A 107 2.01 -4.19 14.08
C ALA A 107 2.81 -3.17 13.27
N HIS A 108 4.13 -3.31 13.22
CA HIS A 108 4.97 -2.48 12.36
C HIS A 108 4.62 -2.65 10.87
N TRP A 109 4.56 -3.88 10.36
CA TRP A 109 4.18 -4.16 8.98
C TRP A 109 2.77 -3.69 8.65
N PHE A 110 1.82 -3.88 9.57
CA PHE A 110 0.45 -3.40 9.42
C PHE A 110 0.40 -1.87 9.23
N ARG A 111 1.12 -1.12 10.08
CA ARG A 111 1.22 0.34 9.96
C ARG A 111 1.90 0.78 8.67
N LEU A 112 2.92 0.04 8.21
CA LEU A 112 3.55 0.33 6.93
C LEU A 112 2.55 0.19 5.78
N GLY A 113 1.72 -0.86 5.76
CA GLY A 113 0.68 -1.00 4.74
C GLY A 113 -0.35 0.14 4.77
N LEU A 114 -0.81 0.56 5.96
CA LEU A 114 -1.70 1.74 6.07
C LEU A 114 -1.02 3.02 5.57
N SER A 115 0.27 3.21 5.85
CA SER A 115 1.02 4.38 5.39
C SER A 115 1.18 4.44 3.87
N VAL A 116 1.21 3.28 3.19
CA VAL A 116 1.20 3.21 1.72
C VAL A 116 -0.11 3.77 1.16
N LEU A 117 -1.25 3.39 1.75
CA LEU A 117 -2.56 3.91 1.33
C LEU A 117 -2.69 5.42 1.58
N GLU A 118 -2.21 5.89 2.73
CA GLU A 118 -2.18 7.33 3.06
C GLU A 118 -1.34 8.13 2.07
N ARG A 119 -0.15 7.62 1.66
CA ARG A 119 0.65 8.24 0.59
C ARG A 119 -0.07 8.23 -0.75
N GLY A 120 -0.72 7.11 -1.08
CA GLY A 120 -1.42 6.93 -2.34
C GLY A 120 -2.61 7.88 -2.52
N GLU A 121 -3.26 8.29 -1.42
CA GLU A 121 -4.41 9.21 -1.46
C GLU A 121 -4.13 10.50 -2.25
N ALA A 122 -2.92 11.06 -2.13
CA ALA A 122 -2.55 12.31 -2.81
C ALA A 122 -2.29 12.15 -4.32
N HIS A 123 -2.23 10.91 -4.82
CA HIS A 123 -1.68 10.63 -6.15
C HIS A 123 -2.53 9.69 -7.01
N ALA A 124 -3.28 8.78 -6.39
CA ALA A 124 -4.07 7.77 -7.07
C ALA A 124 -5.17 8.40 -7.93
N GLY A 125 -5.51 7.76 -9.05
CA GLY A 125 -6.61 8.18 -9.90
C GLY A 125 -7.98 8.03 -9.23
N ARG A 126 -8.09 7.15 -8.23
CA ARG A 126 -9.33 6.89 -7.46
C ARG A 126 -9.02 6.94 -5.96
N PRO A 127 -8.80 8.12 -5.38
CA PRO A 127 -8.37 8.24 -3.98
C PRO A 127 -9.42 7.72 -2.98
N ALA A 128 -10.71 7.85 -3.31
CA ALA A 128 -11.81 7.35 -2.48
C ALA A 128 -11.74 5.82 -2.27
N GLU A 129 -11.23 5.06 -3.24
CA GLU A 129 -11.04 3.62 -3.12
C GLU A 129 -9.90 3.29 -2.15
N LEU A 130 -8.76 4.00 -2.20
CA LEU A 130 -7.66 3.75 -1.24
C LEU A 130 -8.06 4.06 0.20
N ILE A 131 -8.87 5.09 0.41
CA ILE A 131 -9.38 5.43 1.74
C ILE A 131 -10.36 4.36 2.22
N LEU A 132 -11.22 3.85 1.33
CA LEU A 132 -12.08 2.71 1.64
C LEU A 132 -11.24 1.49 2.05
N ASP A 133 -10.23 1.14 1.27
CA ASP A 133 -9.34 0.01 1.56
C ASP A 133 -8.58 0.17 2.88
N ARG A 134 -8.18 1.40 3.23
CA ARG A 134 -7.60 1.71 4.54
C ARG A 134 -8.59 1.39 5.66
N GLY A 135 -9.85 1.77 5.47
CA GLY A 135 -10.93 1.41 6.40
C GLY A 135 -11.16 -0.10 6.49
N LEU A 136 -11.12 -0.82 5.36
CA LEU A 136 -11.27 -2.28 5.33
C LEU A 136 -10.12 -3.00 6.05
N LEU A 137 -8.88 -2.54 5.89
CA LEU A 137 -7.74 -3.09 6.64
C LEU A 137 -7.91 -2.84 8.14
N LEU A 138 -8.30 -1.64 8.56
CA LEU A 138 -8.53 -1.33 9.97
C LEU A 138 -9.70 -2.14 10.56
N ALA A 139 -10.76 -2.38 9.78
CA ALA A 139 -11.87 -3.25 10.15
C ALA A 139 -11.41 -4.71 10.31
N TYR A 140 -10.58 -5.21 9.37
CA TYR A 140 -9.94 -6.53 9.49
C TYR A 140 -9.12 -6.63 10.78
N LEU A 141 -8.26 -5.64 11.05
CA LEU A 141 -7.46 -5.58 12.28
C LEU A 141 -8.35 -5.63 13.53
N GLY A 142 -9.45 -4.87 13.55
CA GLY A 142 -10.40 -4.87 14.66
C GLY A 142 -11.19 -6.17 14.82
N SER A 143 -11.15 -7.07 13.83
CA SER A 143 -11.78 -8.39 13.90
C SER A 143 -10.83 -9.51 14.33
N LEU A 144 -9.52 -9.23 14.43
CA LEU A 144 -8.54 -10.21 14.86
C LEU A 144 -8.67 -10.51 16.37
N PRO A 145 -8.29 -11.73 16.79
CA PRO A 145 -8.08 -12.06 18.19
C PRO A 145 -7.23 -11.01 18.93
N GLU A 146 -7.58 -10.78 20.20
CA GLU A 146 -6.87 -9.80 21.03
C GLU A 146 -5.37 -10.12 21.13
N GLY A 147 -4.53 -9.10 20.96
CA GLY A 147 -3.07 -9.24 21.02
C GLY A 147 -2.43 -9.84 19.77
N GLU A 148 -3.19 -10.28 18.76
CA GLU A 148 -2.61 -10.76 17.51
C GLU A 148 -1.81 -9.64 16.82
N ILE A 149 -2.39 -8.46 16.69
CA ILE A 149 -1.67 -7.26 16.24
C ILE A 149 -1.97 -6.12 17.24
N PRO A 150 -0.99 -5.71 18.07
CA PRO A 150 -1.17 -4.64 19.04
C PRO A 150 -1.55 -3.30 18.38
N TRP A 151 -2.68 -2.74 18.80
CA TRP A 151 -3.21 -1.49 18.25
C TRP A 151 -3.65 -0.52 19.34
N PRO A 152 -3.44 0.80 19.18
CA PRO A 152 -3.93 1.81 20.11
C PRO A 152 -5.46 1.74 20.27
N GLY A 153 -5.94 1.59 21.51
CA GLY A 153 -7.36 1.41 21.81
C GLY A 153 -7.91 0.02 21.47
N GLY A 154 -7.05 -0.96 21.17
CA GLY A 154 -7.44 -2.32 20.84
C GLY A 154 -8.36 -2.41 19.62
N ALA A 155 -9.23 -3.42 19.63
CA ALA A 155 -10.23 -3.64 18.56
C ALA A 155 -11.14 -2.41 18.36
N ALA A 156 -11.62 -1.80 19.45
CA ALA A 156 -12.48 -0.62 19.37
C ALA A 156 -11.75 0.58 18.73
N GLY A 157 -10.46 0.77 19.03
CA GLY A 157 -9.62 1.78 18.41
C GLY A 157 -9.41 1.55 16.91
N ALA A 158 -9.25 0.30 16.49
CA ALA A 158 -9.14 -0.07 15.07
C ALA A 158 -10.46 0.21 14.32
N TRP A 159 -11.59 -0.22 14.87
CA TRP A 159 -12.91 0.07 14.29
C TRP A 159 -13.25 1.57 14.27
N GLY A 160 -12.81 2.33 15.28
CA GLY A 160 -12.93 3.79 15.30
C GLY A 160 -12.20 4.46 14.14
N GLN A 161 -10.98 4.03 13.86
CA GLN A 161 -10.23 4.53 12.70
C GLN A 161 -10.81 4.02 11.37
N ALA A 162 -11.32 2.78 11.33
CA ALA A 162 -12.01 2.24 10.16
C ALA A 162 -13.22 3.10 9.79
N ARG A 163 -14.07 3.42 10.79
CA ARG A 163 -15.22 4.31 10.63
C ARG A 163 -14.83 5.67 10.06
N GLN A 164 -13.77 6.29 10.59
CA GLN A 164 -13.29 7.58 10.10
C GLN A 164 -12.85 7.51 8.64
N ALA A 165 -12.15 6.44 8.25
CA ALA A 165 -11.76 6.22 6.86
C ALA A 165 -13.00 6.05 5.97
N PHE A 166 -13.98 5.24 6.37
CA PHE A 166 -15.23 5.08 5.62
C PHE A 166 -16.02 6.40 5.48
N GLN A 167 -16.07 7.23 6.52
CA GLN A 167 -16.70 8.56 6.43
C GLN A 167 -16.02 9.44 5.38
N ARG A 168 -14.68 9.50 5.40
CA ARG A 168 -13.90 10.27 4.42
C ARG A 168 -14.05 9.72 3.00
N ALA A 169 -14.10 8.40 2.82
CA ALA A 169 -14.36 7.79 1.51
C ALA A 169 -15.76 8.14 1.00
N ALA A 170 -16.76 8.23 1.88
CA ALA A 170 -18.12 8.67 1.54
C ALA A 170 -18.15 10.15 1.14
N GLU A 171 -17.41 11.02 1.83
CA GLU A 171 -17.25 12.44 1.48
C GLU A 171 -16.64 12.62 0.08
N LEU A 172 -15.76 11.70 -0.34
CA LEU A 172 -15.20 11.66 -1.70
C LEU A 172 -16.09 10.93 -2.72
N GLY A 173 -17.30 10.51 -2.34
CA GLY A 173 -18.29 9.95 -3.24
C GLY A 173 -18.23 8.42 -3.43
N HIS A 174 -17.55 7.68 -2.56
CA HIS A 174 -17.56 6.21 -2.66
C HIS A 174 -18.95 5.63 -2.27
N PRO A 175 -19.60 4.83 -3.14
CA PRO A 175 -21.01 4.48 -3.00
C PRO A 175 -21.35 3.62 -1.78
N GLN A 176 -20.40 2.81 -1.30
CA GLN A 176 -20.63 1.88 -0.19
C GLN A 176 -20.13 2.40 1.16
N ALA A 177 -19.42 3.53 1.17
CA ALA A 177 -18.63 3.93 2.32
C ALA A 177 -19.49 4.43 3.50
N ALA A 178 -20.64 5.06 3.22
CA ALA A 178 -21.57 5.48 4.26
C ALA A 178 -22.13 4.30 5.07
N ASP A 179 -22.55 3.22 4.38
CA ASP A 179 -23.06 2.01 5.03
C ASP A 179 -21.99 1.31 5.87
N LEU A 180 -20.75 1.26 5.37
CA LEU A 180 -19.62 0.70 6.12
C LEU A 180 -19.26 1.54 7.35
N ALA A 181 -19.35 2.87 7.27
CA ALA A 181 -19.16 3.74 8.42
C ALA A 181 -20.22 3.50 9.51
N GLN A 182 -21.47 3.28 9.11
CA GLN A 182 -22.55 2.94 10.05
C GLN A 182 -22.26 1.60 10.74
N ARG A 183 -21.96 0.55 9.96
CA ARG A 183 -21.63 -0.79 10.50
C ARG A 183 -20.45 -0.75 11.47
N ALA A 184 -19.39 0.00 11.13
CA ALA A 184 -18.26 0.17 12.03
C ALA A 184 -18.67 0.85 13.35
N GLY A 185 -19.60 1.80 13.31
CA GLY A 185 -20.17 2.42 14.50
C GLY A 185 -20.97 1.45 15.38
N ASP A 186 -21.77 0.59 14.77
CA ASP A 186 -22.57 -0.42 15.47
C ASP A 186 -21.65 -1.43 16.20
N ILE A 187 -20.62 -1.93 15.51
CA ILE A 187 -19.62 -2.84 16.10
C ILE A 187 -18.86 -2.19 17.27
N MET A 188 -18.49 -0.92 17.16
CA MET A 188 -17.86 -0.20 18.27
C MET A 188 -18.77 -0.12 19.50
N ALA A 189 -20.07 0.10 19.32
CA ALA A 189 -21.02 0.17 20.41
C ALA A 189 -21.16 -1.21 21.10
N GLU A 190 -21.16 -2.30 20.33
CA GLU A 190 -21.18 -3.66 20.86
C GLU A 190 -19.92 -3.97 21.69
N LEU A 191 -18.74 -3.59 21.18
CA LEU A 191 -17.47 -3.76 21.92
C LEU A 191 -17.44 -2.97 23.22
N GLY A 192 -18.03 -1.77 23.25
CA GLY A 192 -18.15 -0.95 24.46
C GLY A 192 -19.17 -1.48 25.47
N ALA A 193 -20.25 -2.10 25.01
CA ALA A 193 -21.28 -2.69 25.87
C ALA A 193 -20.86 -4.04 26.50
N GLY A 194 -19.88 -4.72 25.92
CA GLY A 194 -19.35 -5.99 26.41
C GLY A 194 -18.22 -5.88 27.43
N ALA A 195 -17.71 -4.68 27.73
CA ALA A 195 -16.69 -4.49 28.75
C ALA A 195 -17.29 -4.68 30.15
N PRO A 196 -16.72 -5.55 31.02
CA PRO A 196 -17.18 -5.66 32.40
C PRO A 196 -17.02 -4.30 33.11
N PRO A 197 -17.93 -3.92 34.01
CA PRO A 197 -17.74 -2.71 34.81
C PRO A 197 -16.50 -2.90 35.70
N ASP A 198 -15.60 -1.91 35.66
CA ASP A 198 -14.43 -1.80 36.55
C ASP A 198 -14.83 -1.81 38.04
#